data_AF-A0A524FYW4-F1
#
_entry.id   AF-A0A524FYW4-F1
#
_cell.length_a   1.000
_cell.length_b   1.000
_cell.length_c   1.000
_cell.angle_alpha   90.00
_cell.angle_beta   90.00
_cell.angle_gamma   90.00
#
_symmetry.space_group_name_H-M   'P 1'
#
loop_
_entity.id
_entity.type
_entity.pdbx_description
1 polymer ?
#
loop_
_entity_poly.entity_id
_entity_poly.type
_entity_poly.pdbx_seq_one_letter_code
_entity_poly.pdbx_strand_id
1 'polypeptide(L)' 'MIIPVRCFTCGKVVADKYEQFKREIRQGEDPATVLDNLGLNRYCCRRMILAHIDIIDSFMAFATTQPSEVN' A
#
# COMPACT_ATOMS: atom_id res chain seq x y z
N MET A 1 -4.63 -6.24 -4.08
CA MET A 1 -4.36 -7.11 -2.93
C MET A 1 -3.57 -6.26 -2.00
N ILE A 2 -3.94 -6.27 -0.73
CA ILE A 2 -3.49 -5.28 0.26
C ILE A 2 -1.96 -5.28 0.38
N ILE A 3 -1.38 -4.11 0.64
CA ILE A 3 0.06 -3.93 0.87
C ILE A 3 0.56 -4.91 1.96
N PRO A 4 1.75 -5.52 1.81
CA PRO A 4 2.35 -6.29 2.90
C PRO A 4 2.50 -5.44 4.18
N VAL A 5 2.13 -6.02 5.33
CA VAL A 5 2.24 -5.36 6.65
C VAL A 5 3.69 -4.94 6.95
N ARG A 6 4.65 -5.80 6.61
CA ARG A 6 6.08 -5.60 6.81
C ARG A 6 6.84 -5.81 5.50
N CYS A 7 7.97 -5.13 5.35
CA CYS A 7 8.88 -5.36 4.23
C CYS A 7 9.47 -6.77 4.27
N PHE A 8 9.45 -7.45 3.11
CA PHE A 8 9.98 -8.81 2.96
C PHE A 8 11.48 -8.98 3.23
N THR A 9 12.25 -7.89 3.27
CA THR A 9 13.70 -7.93 3.51
C THR A 9 14.08 -7.38 4.87
N CYS A 10 13.64 -6.17 5.20
CA CYS A 10 14.04 -5.46 6.43
C CYS A 10 13.14 -5.76 7.63
N GLY A 11 11.95 -6.35 7.41
CA GLY A 11 10.95 -6.57 8.46
C GLY A 11 10.30 -5.29 9.03
N LYS A 12 10.71 -4.10 8.57
CA LYS A 12 10.10 -2.82 8.97
C LYS A 12 8.63 -2.79 8.58
N VAL A 13 7.78 -2.22 9.44
CA VAL A 13 6.37 -1.96 9.14
C VAL A 13 6.28 -0.93 8.01
N VAL A 14 5.49 -1.25 6.98
CA VAL A 14 5.29 -0.40 5.79
C VAL A 14 3.83 -0.12 5.47
N ALA A 15 2.89 -0.95 5.94
CA ALA A 15 1.48 -0.80 5.64
C ALA A 15 0.85 0.46 6.24
N ASP A 16 1.33 0.90 7.40
CA ASP A 16 0.89 2.12 8.09
C ASP A 16 1.11 3.39 7.24
N LYS A 17 2.08 3.36 6.32
CA LYS A 17 2.52 4.51 5.52
C LYS A 17 1.91 4.57 4.12
N TYR A 18 1.28 3.48 3.67
CA TYR A 18 0.84 3.37 2.28
C TYR A 18 -0.28 4.36 1.92
N GLU A 19 -1.25 4.55 2.80
CA GLU A 19 -2.35 5.49 2.56
C GLU A 19 -1.88 6.94 2.50
N GLN A 20 -0.91 7.30 3.35
CA GLN A 20 -0.28 8.62 3.30
C GLN A 20 0.49 8.82 1.99
N PHE A 21 1.30 7.82 1.58
CA PHE A 21 2.00 7.85 0.30
C PHE A 21 1.02 8.06 -0.87
N LYS A 22 -0.07 7.28 -0.95
CA LYS A 22 -1.09 7.42 -2.01
C LYS A 22 -1.70 8.82 -2.04
N ARG A 23 -1.95 9.43 -0.87
CA ARG A 23 -2.54 10.78 -0.79
C ARG A 23 -1.58 11.84 -1.31
N GLU A 24 -0.31 11.81 -0.89
CA GLU A 24 0.71 12.79 -1.30
C GLU A 24 1.03 12.67 -2.80
N ILE A 25 1.11 11.44 -3.34
CA ILE A 25 1.25 11.22 -4.79
C ILE A 25 0.06 11.77 -5.58
N ARG A 26 -1.17 11.61 -5.08
CA ARG A 26 -2.36 12.18 -5.72
C ARG A 26 -2.37 13.71 -5.70
N GLN A 27 -1.67 14.33 -4.76
CA GLN A 27 -1.49 15.78 -4.69
C GLN A 27 -0.39 16.28 -5.66
N GLY A 28 0.35 15.38 -6.29
CA GLY A 28 1.41 15.72 -7.26
C GLY A 28 2.79 15.89 -6.63
N GLU A 29 3.00 15.42 -5.41
CA GLU A 29 4.33 15.43 -4.78
C GLU A 29 5.26 14.38 -5.41
N ASP A 30 6.57 14.65 -5.37
CA ASP A 30 7.58 13.74 -5.92
C ASP A 30 7.71 12.48 -5.05
N PRO A 31 7.66 11.26 -5.63
CA PRO A 31 7.72 10.02 -4.87
C PRO A 31 8.97 9.86 -4.02
N ALA A 32 10.12 10.40 -4.41
CA ALA A 32 11.33 10.28 -3.61
C ALA A 32 11.19 11.11 -2.33
N THR A 33 10.75 12.37 -2.47
CA THR A 33 10.55 13.28 -1.32
C THR A 33 9.53 12.75 -0.32
N VAL A 34 8.41 12.20 -0.80
CA VAL A 34 7.37 11.56 0.01
C VAL A 34 7.94 10.36 0.79
N LEU A 35 8.71 9.49 0.14
CA LEU A 35 9.30 8.31 0.80
C LEU A 35 10.34 8.69 1.86
N ASP A 36 11.07 9.78 1.65
CA ASP A 36 11.99 10.37 2.61
C ASP A 36 11.25 10.95 3.82
N ASN A 37 10.16 11.70 3.60
CA ASN A 37 9.30 12.25 4.66
C ASN A 37 8.65 11.14 5.51
N LEU A 38 8.28 10.02 4.88
CA LEU A 38 7.75 8.83 5.54
C LEU A 38 8.82 8.04 6.31
N GLY A 39 10.10 8.44 6.25
CA GLY A 39 11.21 7.78 6.95
C GLY A 39 11.56 6.41 6.39
N LEU A 40 11.35 6.18 5.09
CA LEU A 40 11.72 4.95 4.39
C LEU A 40 13.09 5.11 3.71
N ASN A 41 14.17 5.03 4.49
CA ASN A 41 15.52 5.31 3.97
C ASN A 41 16.12 4.13 3.18
N ARG A 42 15.74 2.89 3.51
CA ARG A 42 16.29 1.69 2.86
C ARG A 42 15.52 1.36 1.58
N TYR A 43 16.25 1.10 0.49
CA TYR A 43 15.68 0.73 -0.81
C TYR A 43 14.73 -0.47 -0.73
N CYS A 44 15.04 -1.44 0.14
CA CYS A 44 14.25 -2.65 0.29
C CYS A 44 12.86 -2.38 0.89
N CYS A 45 12.72 -1.37 1.75
CA CYS A 45 11.44 -0.96 2.30
C CYS A 45 10.72 -0.01 1.31
N ARG A 46 11.44 0.83 0.54
CA ARG A 46 10.87 1.69 -0.55
C ARG A 46 10.20 0.88 -1.66
N ARG A 47 10.84 -0.20 -2.12
CA ARG A 47 10.31 -1.03 -3.23
C ARG A 47 8.94 -1.63 -2.90
N MET A 48 8.63 -1.83 -1.62
CA MET A 48 7.33 -2.36 -1.17
C MET A 48 6.19 -1.39 -1.43
N ILE A 49 6.45 -0.08 -1.36
CA ILE A 49 5.45 0.94 -1.65
C ILE A 49 5.43 1.26 -3.15
N LEU A 50 6.59 1.46 -3.76
CA LEU A 50 6.69 1.85 -5.18
C LEU A 50 6.13 0.82 -6.16
N ALA A 51 6.35 -0.48 -5.90
CA ALA A 51 5.94 -1.54 -6.81
C ALA A 51 4.57 -2.15 -6.46
N HIS A 52 3.87 -1.61 -5.46
CA HIS A 52 2.61 -2.18 -5.02
C HIS A 52 1.44 -1.64 -5.84
N ILE A 53 0.73 -2.57 -6.50
CA ILE A 53 -0.54 -2.34 -7.18
C ILE A 53 -1.67 -2.87 -6.31
N ASP A 54 -2.61 -2.00 -5.95
CA ASP A 54 -3.77 -2.41 -5.16
C ASP A 54 -4.94 -2.88 -6.03
N ILE A 55 -4.95 -4.19 -6.32
CA ILE A 55 -6.03 -4.85 -7.06
C ILE A 55 -7.21 -5.33 -6.20
N ILE A 56 -7.29 -4.96 -4.90
CA ILE A 56 -8.34 -5.52 -4.01
C ILE A 56 -9.73 -5.07 -4.44
N ASP A 57 -9.89 -3.77 -4.75
CA ASP A 57 -11.17 -3.17 -5.12
C ASP A 57 -11.73 -3.82 -6.40
N SER A 58 -10.87 -4.06 -7.38
CA SER A 58 -11.25 -4.75 -8.62
C SER A 58 -11.64 -6.21 -8.39
N PHE A 59 -10.98 -6.89 -7.45
CA PHE A 59 -11.27 -8.29 -7.14
C PHE A 59 -12.56 -8.45 -6.33
N MET A 60 -12.87 -7.52 -5.43
CA MET A 60 -14.09 -7.54 -4.61
C MET A 60 -15.36 -7.55 -5.45
N ALA A 61 -15.35 -6.94 -6.65
CA ALA A 61 -16.47 -6.96 -7.58
C ALA A 61 -16.86 -8.36 -8.10
N PHE A 62 -15.97 -9.35 -7.98
CA PHE A 62 -16.17 -10.71 -8.49
C PHE A 62 -16.30 -11.77 -7.38
N ALA A 63 -16.35 -11.36 -6.11
CA ALA A 63 -16.46 -12.29 -5.00
C ALA A 63 -17.77 -13.12 -5.10
N THR A 64 -17.63 -14.44 -5.19
CA THR A 64 -18.72 -15.43 -5.35
C THR A 64 -19.54 -15.67 -4.08
N THR A 65 -19.18 -15.04 -2.97
CA THR A 65 -20.03 -14.99 -1.79
C THR A 65 -21.20 -14.08 -2.11
N GLN A 66 -22.34 -14.67 -2.48
CA GLN A 66 -23.60 -13.99 -2.25
C GLN A 66 -23.59 -13.53 -0.79
N PRO A 67 -23.87 -12.26 -0.48
CA PRO A 67 -24.12 -11.89 0.90
C PRO A 67 -25.35 -12.68 1.31
N SER A 68 -25.17 -13.75 2.11
CA SER A 68 -26.27 -14.29 2.88
C SER A 68 -26.78 -13.10 3.70
N GLU A 69 -28.01 -12.70 3.40
CA GLU A 69 -28.75 -11.64 4.09
C GLU A 69 -28.46 -11.74 5.59
N VAL A 70 -27.81 -10.70 6.11
CA VAL A 70 -27.65 -10.49 7.54
C VAL A 70 -29.04 -10.09 8.05
N ASN A 71 -29.84 -11.08 8.43
CA ASN A 71 -31.02 -10.92 9.31
C ASN A 71 -30.57 -10.98 10.76
#